data_AF-A0A239G7E7-F1
#
_entry.id   AF-A0A239G7E7-F1
#
_cell.length_a   1.000
_cell.length_b   1.000
_cell.length_c   1.000
_cell.angle_alpha   90.00
_cell.angle_beta   90.00
_cell.angle_gamma   90.00
#
_symmetry.space_group_name_H-M   'P 1'
#
loop_
_entity.id
_entity.type
_entity.pdbx_description
1 polymer ?
#
loop_
_entity_poly.entity_id
_entity_poly.type
_entity_poly.pdbx_seq_one_letter_code
_entity_poly.pdbx_strand_id
1 'polypeptide(L)'
;MTPDDAVDVAGGMVDLVGTLARIVGDREQLTPTEAITAAADGRSDLVKSMAEFAIGVINSDPVRSATVDASDVIVGLGALAGRLAERVAKYEGESPLELLGRIGTGVAELEAFDPPD
;
A
#
# COMPACT_ATOMS: atom_id res chain seq x y z
N MET A 1 -18.98 9.87 0.19
CA MET A 1 -18.25 8.62 0.41
C MET A 1 -19.14 7.75 1.25
N THR A 2 -19.71 6.73 0.64
CA THR A 2 -20.47 5.69 1.34
C THR A 2 -19.47 4.78 2.10
N PRO A 3 -19.93 3.98 3.07
CA PRO A 3 -19.08 2.96 3.69
C PRO A 3 -18.44 2.00 2.67
N ASP A 4 -19.12 1.71 1.56
CA ASP A 4 -18.61 0.84 0.50
C ASP A 4 -17.45 1.50 -0.27
N ASP A 5 -17.59 2.79 -0.63
CA ASP A 5 -16.52 3.56 -1.28
C ASP A 5 -15.23 3.58 -0.42
N ALA A 6 -15.38 3.64 0.90
CA ALA A 6 -14.26 3.67 1.83
C ALA A 6 -13.53 2.32 1.93
N VAL A 7 -14.28 1.21 1.84
CA VAL A 7 -13.72 -0.14 1.83
C VAL A 7 -12.95 -0.39 0.55
N ASP A 8 -13.48 0.03 -0.60
CA ASP A 8 -12.81 -0.10 -1.90
C ASP A 8 -11.51 0.71 -1.95
N VAL A 9 -11.54 1.95 -1.46
CA VAL A 9 -10.33 2.78 -1.35
C VAL A 9 -9.30 2.13 -0.42
N ALA A 10 -9.73 1.61 0.74
CA ALA A 10 -8.82 0.90 1.65
C ALA A 10 -8.20 -0.35 1.02
N GLY A 11 -8.99 -1.13 0.26
CA GLY A 11 -8.50 -2.29 -0.48
C GLY A 11 -7.42 -1.92 -1.50
N GLY A 12 -7.70 -0.93 -2.36
CA GLY A 12 -6.73 -0.45 -3.35
C GLY A 12 -5.46 0.12 -2.71
N MET A 13 -5.56 0.75 -1.54
CA MET A 13 -4.39 1.24 -0.81
C MET A 13 -3.54 0.10 -0.21
N VAL A 14 -4.16 -0.99 0.25
CA VAL A 14 -3.43 -2.18 0.70
C VAL A 14 -2.69 -2.84 -0.47
N ASP A 15 -3.33 -2.96 -1.62
CA ASP A 15 -2.70 -3.52 -2.83
C ASP A 15 -1.50 -2.69 -3.30
N LEU A 16 -1.62 -1.36 -3.22
CA LEU A 16 -0.51 -0.45 -3.48
C LEU A 16 0.64 -0.66 -2.49
N VAL A 17 0.35 -0.71 -1.18
CA VAL A 17 1.34 -0.98 -0.14
C VAL A 17 2.03 -2.32 -0.37
N GLY A 18 1.27 -3.37 -0.70
CA GLY A 18 1.80 -4.69 -1.01
C GLY A 18 2.72 -4.70 -2.24
N THR A 19 2.31 -4.00 -3.31
CA THR A 19 3.11 -3.87 -4.54
C THR A 19 4.43 -3.16 -4.27
N LEU A 20 4.40 -2.02 -3.58
CA LEU A 20 5.59 -1.27 -3.22
C LEU A 20 6.50 -2.06 -2.27
N ALA A 21 5.92 -2.75 -1.29
CA ALA A 21 6.65 -3.60 -0.36
C ALA A 21 7.37 -4.75 -1.05
N ARG A 22 6.76 -5.36 -2.08
CA ARG A 22 7.42 -6.38 -2.90
C ARG A 22 8.62 -5.81 -3.65
N ILE A 23 8.47 -4.63 -4.27
CA ILE A 23 9.58 -4.00 -5.00
C ILE A 23 10.74 -3.67 -4.05
N VAL A 24 10.45 -3.10 -2.88
CA VAL A 24 11.46 -2.82 -1.85
C VAL A 24 12.08 -4.13 -1.35
N GLY A 25 11.26 -5.14 -1.07
CA GLY A 25 11.70 -6.44 -0.60
C GLY A 25 12.68 -7.13 -1.55
N ASP A 26 12.33 -7.18 -2.85
CA ASP A 26 13.18 -7.75 -3.89
C ASP A 26 14.55 -7.03 -3.97
N ARG A 27 14.58 -5.71 -3.73
CA ARG A 27 15.79 -4.89 -3.80
C ARG A 27 16.65 -4.98 -2.53
N GLU A 28 16.02 -5.00 -1.36
CA GLU A 28 16.70 -5.04 -0.05
C GLU A 28 16.92 -6.47 0.47
N GLN A 29 16.49 -7.50 -0.28
CA GLN A 29 16.48 -8.90 0.15
C GLN A 29 15.64 -9.11 1.42
N LEU A 30 14.48 -8.45 1.48
CA LEU A 30 13.50 -8.55 2.55
C LEU A 30 12.21 -9.19 2.03
N THR A 31 11.44 -9.80 2.90
CA THR A 31 10.04 -10.14 2.60
C THR A 31 9.16 -8.88 2.55
N PRO A 32 8.00 -8.90 1.87
CA PRO A 32 7.07 -7.78 1.89
C PRO A 32 6.65 -7.38 3.31
N THR A 33 6.47 -8.36 4.21
CA THR A 33 6.17 -8.13 5.63
C THR A 33 7.28 -7.35 6.33
N GLU A 34 8.54 -7.72 6.11
CA GLU A 34 9.69 -7.01 6.69
C GLU A 34 9.83 -5.59 6.11
N ALA A 35 9.58 -5.43 4.81
CA ALA A 35 9.60 -4.11 4.16
C ALA A 35 8.51 -3.18 4.73
N ILE A 36 7.28 -3.67 4.92
CA ILE A 36 6.18 -2.91 5.53
C ILE A 36 6.51 -2.57 6.99
N THR A 37 7.02 -3.53 7.76
CA THR A 37 7.42 -3.33 9.16
C THR A 37 8.49 -2.25 9.27
N ALA A 38 9.52 -2.30 8.41
CA ALA A 38 10.58 -1.30 8.36
C ALA A 38 10.10 0.07 7.87
N ALA A 39 9.03 0.15 7.08
CA ALA A 39 8.40 1.41 6.68
C ALA A 39 7.59 2.04 7.83
N ALA A 40 7.03 1.21 8.72
CA ALA A 40 6.23 1.63 9.87
C ALA A 40 7.07 1.93 11.14
N ASP A 41 8.32 1.50 11.20
CA ASP A 41 9.15 1.62 12.39
C ASP A 41 9.35 3.09 12.84
N GLY A 42 9.29 3.31 14.16
CA GLY A 42 9.40 4.64 14.77
C GLY A 42 8.25 5.62 14.45
N ARG A 43 7.12 5.16 13.88
CA ARG A 43 5.97 6.01 13.53
C ARG A 43 4.86 6.01 14.58
N SER A 44 3.83 6.81 14.32
CA SER A 44 2.63 6.87 15.14
C SER A 44 1.97 5.51 15.26
N ASP A 45 1.22 5.31 16.33
CA ASP A 45 0.52 4.05 16.58
C ASP A 45 -0.50 3.74 15.48
N LEU A 46 -1.08 4.78 14.87
CA LEU A 46 -1.95 4.64 13.69
C LEU A 46 -1.22 3.98 12.51
N VAL A 47 -0.02 4.47 12.16
CA VAL A 47 0.77 3.92 11.03
C VAL A 47 1.21 2.48 11.32
N LYS A 48 1.60 2.19 12.56
CA LYS A 48 1.94 0.82 12.99
C LYS A 48 0.73 -0.11 12.91
N SER A 49 -0.43 0.34 13.40
CA SER A 49 -1.67 -0.43 13.34
C SER A 49 -2.10 -0.70 11.90
N MET A 50 -1.92 0.26 10.98
CA MET A 50 -2.23 0.06 9.56
C MET A 50 -1.20 -0.84 8.84
N ALA A 51 0.05 -0.88 9.31
CA ALA A 51 1.03 -1.83 8.83
C ALA A 51 0.66 -3.26 9.23
N GLU A 52 0.26 -3.47 10.49
CA GLU A 52 -0.27 -4.77 10.95
C GLU A 52 -1.52 -5.18 10.15
N PHE A 53 -2.42 -4.24 9.88
CA PHE A 53 -3.59 -4.47 9.04
C PHE A 53 -3.21 -4.91 7.62
N ALA A 54 -2.34 -4.16 6.94
CA ALA A 54 -1.88 -4.49 5.59
C ALA A 54 -1.17 -5.86 5.54
N ILE A 55 -0.33 -6.17 6.53
CA ILE A 55 0.34 -7.48 6.66
C ILE A 55 -0.69 -8.61 6.84
N GLY A 56 -1.70 -8.41 7.68
CA GLY A 56 -2.78 -9.39 7.89
C GLY A 56 -3.54 -9.69 6.60
N VAL A 57 -3.92 -8.64 5.85
CA VAL A 57 -4.59 -8.79 4.55
C VAL A 57 -3.71 -9.52 3.54
N ILE A 58 -2.43 -9.14 3.40
CA ILE A 58 -1.47 -9.77 2.47
C ILE A 58 -1.26 -11.26 2.79
N ASN A 59 -1.18 -11.60 4.08
CA ASN A 59 -1.00 -12.98 4.52
C ASN A 59 -2.29 -13.81 4.52
N SER A 60 -3.40 -13.26 4.00
CA SER A 60 -4.71 -13.91 3.98
C SER A 60 -5.25 -14.25 5.38
N ASP A 61 -4.89 -13.45 6.39
CA ASP A 61 -5.49 -13.47 7.73
C ASP A 61 -6.33 -12.17 7.94
N PRO A 62 -7.51 -12.07 7.30
CA PRO A 62 -8.34 -10.86 7.30
C PRO A 62 -9.07 -10.63 8.63
N VAL A 63 -8.77 -11.40 9.70
CA VAL A 63 -9.50 -11.37 10.98
C VAL A 63 -9.06 -10.20 11.85
N ARG A 64 -9.20 -8.96 11.36
CA ARG A 64 -9.23 -7.75 12.19
C ARG A 64 -9.86 -6.58 11.42
N SER A 65 -11.12 -6.74 11.05
CA SER A 65 -11.99 -5.59 10.79
C SER A 65 -12.35 -4.94 12.14
N ALA A 66 -11.40 -4.18 12.70
CA ALA A 66 -11.74 -3.24 13.76
C ALA A 66 -12.55 -2.09 13.13
N THR A 67 -13.47 -1.55 13.91
CA THR A 67 -14.24 -0.34 13.63
C THR A 67 -13.32 0.89 13.52
N VAL A 68 -12.51 0.96 12.47
CA VAL A 68 -11.58 2.06 12.21
C VAL A 68 -12.26 3.04 11.25
N ASP A 69 -12.11 4.34 11.53
CA ASP A 69 -12.60 5.38 10.63
C ASP A 69 -11.89 5.24 9.27
N ALA A 70 -12.65 5.28 8.18
CA ALA A 70 -12.12 5.24 6.83
C ALA A 70 -11.00 6.28 6.61
N SER A 71 -11.14 7.45 7.23
CA SER A 71 -10.16 8.54 7.18
C SER A 71 -8.82 8.14 7.81
N ASP A 72 -8.87 7.42 8.94
CA ASP A 72 -7.67 6.95 9.63
C ASP A 72 -6.96 5.84 8.85
N VAL A 73 -7.74 4.95 8.22
CA VAL A 73 -7.22 3.91 7.32
C VAL A 73 -6.50 4.55 6.13
N ILE A 74 -7.13 5.51 5.46
CA ILE A 74 -6.55 6.22 4.32
C ILE A 74 -5.27 6.94 4.73
N VAL A 75 -5.28 7.67 5.85
CA VAL A 75 -4.11 8.40 6.33
C VAL A 75 -2.95 7.45 6.67
N GLY A 76 -3.23 6.36 7.41
CA GLY A 76 -2.22 5.41 7.83
C GLY A 76 -1.62 4.61 6.67
N LEU A 77 -2.45 4.07 5.77
CA LEU A 77 -2.00 3.36 4.57
C LEU A 77 -1.30 4.31 3.58
N GLY A 78 -1.78 5.54 3.45
CA GLY A 78 -1.15 6.56 2.59
C GLY A 78 0.25 6.93 3.06
N ALA A 79 0.44 7.07 4.38
CA ALA A 79 1.76 7.30 4.96
C ALA A 79 2.72 6.12 4.72
N LEU A 80 2.23 4.88 4.80
CA LEU A 80 3.02 3.69 4.48
C LEU A 80 3.40 3.63 3.00
N ALA A 81 2.43 3.81 2.10
CA ALA A 81 2.65 3.83 0.66
C ALA A 81 3.67 4.90 0.26
N GLY A 82 3.55 6.12 0.81
CA GLY A 82 4.51 7.20 0.56
C GLY A 82 5.95 6.82 0.95
N ARG A 83 6.14 6.11 2.08
CA ARG A 83 7.48 5.68 2.53
C ARG A 83 8.07 4.57 1.68
N LEU A 84 7.25 3.60 1.29
CA LEU A 84 7.71 2.55 0.40
C LEU A 84 8.04 3.15 -0.98
N ALA A 85 7.20 4.05 -1.49
CA ALA A 85 7.47 4.79 -2.72
C ALA A 85 8.76 5.63 -2.62
N GLU A 86 9.04 6.29 -1.50
CA GLU A 86 10.33 6.96 -1.26
C GLU A 86 11.53 6.01 -1.36
N ARG A 87 11.39 4.77 -0.89
CA ARG A 87 12.47 3.76 -1.03
C ARG A 87 12.60 3.31 -2.48
N VAL A 88 11.49 3.03 -3.16
CA VAL A 88 11.53 2.61 -4.57
C VAL A 88 12.11 3.71 -5.47
N ALA A 89 11.68 4.96 -5.27
CA ALA A 89 12.16 6.14 -5.97
C ALA A 89 13.69 6.28 -5.92
N LYS A 90 14.31 5.97 -4.77
CA LYS A 90 15.78 5.97 -4.64
C LYS A 90 16.47 4.97 -5.56
N TYR A 91 15.82 3.85 -5.89
CA TYR A 91 16.39 2.86 -6.81
C TYR A 91 16.19 3.23 -8.27
N GLU A 92 15.11 3.94 -8.59
CA GLU A 92 14.74 4.27 -9.96
C GLU A 92 15.28 5.63 -10.41
N GLY A 93 15.72 6.48 -9.48
CA GLY A 93 16.19 7.84 -9.80
C GLY A 93 15.05 8.79 -10.18
N GLU A 94 13.81 8.41 -9.86
CA GLU A 94 12.59 9.20 -10.06
C GLU A 94 12.10 9.78 -8.73
N SER A 95 11.16 10.74 -8.76
CA SER A 95 10.50 11.20 -7.55
C SER A 95 9.40 10.22 -7.09
N PRO A 96 9.09 10.17 -5.78
CA PRO A 96 8.01 9.30 -5.27
C PRO A 96 6.65 9.58 -5.90
N LEU A 97 6.39 10.84 -6.27
CA LEU A 97 5.14 11.25 -6.91
C LEU A 97 5.03 10.74 -8.36
N GLU A 98 6.13 10.80 -9.12
CA GLU A 98 6.18 10.23 -10.48
C GLU A 98 5.97 8.73 -10.44
N LEU A 99 6.60 8.05 -9.48
CA LEU A 99 6.47 6.61 -9.30
C LEU A 99 5.04 6.20 -8.93
N LEU A 100 4.42 6.89 -7.98
CA LEU A 100 3.02 6.66 -7.61
C LEU A 100 2.06 6.96 -8.76
N GLY A 101 2.31 8.02 -9.53
CA GLY A 101 1.55 8.36 -10.73
C GLY A 101 1.65 7.26 -11.80
N ARG A 102 2.84 6.70 -12.02
CA ARG A 102 3.06 5.60 -12.97
C ARG A 102 2.36 4.32 -12.52
N ILE A 103 2.45 3.97 -11.24
CA ILE A 103 1.74 2.80 -10.69
C ILE A 103 0.22 2.99 -10.82
N GLY A 104 -0.30 4.16 -10.45
CA GLY A 104 -1.73 4.47 -10.58
C GLY A 104 -2.21 4.43 -12.03
N THR A 105 -1.40 4.90 -12.98
CA THR A 105 -1.74 4.87 -14.42
C THR A 105 -1.70 3.44 -14.97
N GLY A 106 -0.72 2.62 -14.57
CA GLY A 106 -0.63 1.22 -14.99
C GLY A 106 -1.78 0.34 -14.50
N VAL A 107 -2.39 0.67 -13.35
CA VAL A 107 -3.62 0.00 -12.86
C VAL A 107 -4.83 0.41 -13.69
N ALA A 108 -4.97 1.70 -14.03
CA ALA A 108 -6.07 2.19 -14.87
C ALA A 108 -6.03 1.62 -16.30
N GLU A 109 -4.84 1.38 -16.86
CA GLU A 109 -4.68 0.74 -18.17
C GLU A 109 -5.04 -0.75 -18.17
N LEU A 110 -4.91 -1.44 -17.02
CA LEU A 110 -5.34 -2.83 -16.85
C LEU A 110 -6.87 -2.95 -16.69
N GLU A 111 -7.52 -2.00 -16.03
CA GLU A 111 -8.99 -1.96 -15.93
C GLU A 111 -9.67 -1.55 -17.25
N ALA A 112 -8.97 -0.81 -18.11
CA ALA A 112 -9.43 -0.45 -19.45
C ALA A 112 -9.18 -1.55 -20.50
N PHE A 113 -8.52 -2.64 -20.15
CA PHE A 113 -8.26 -3.75 -21.06
C PHE A 113 -9.50 -4.64 -21.18
N ASP A 114 -10.35 -4.33 -22.16
CA ASP A 114 -11.42 -5.23 -22.60
C ASP A 114 -10.76 -6.38 -23.41
N PRO A 115 -10.77 -7.64 -22.93
CA PRO A 115 -10.15 -8.73 -23.67
C PRO A 115 -10.88 -8.94 -25.00
N PRO A 116 -10.17 -9.14 -26.12
CA PRO A 116 -10.83 -9.39 -27.39
C PRO A 116 -11.63 -10.71 -27.37
N ASP A 117 -12.83 -10.67 -27.95
CA ASP A 117 -13.79 -11.79 -28.11
C ASP A 117 -13.17 -13.11 -28.62
#